data_AF-A0A2V9MUI1-F1
#
_entry.id   AF-A0A2V9MUI1-F1
#
_cell.length_a   1.000
_cell.length_b   1.000
_cell.length_c   1.000
_cell.angle_alpha   90.00
_cell.angle_beta   90.00
_cell.angle_gamma   90.00
#
_symmetry.space_group_name_H-M   'P 1'
#
loop_
_entity.id
_entity.type
_entity.pdbx_description
1 polymer ?
#
loop_
_entity_poly.entity_id
_entity_poly.type
_entity_poly.pdbx_seq_one_letter_code
_entity_poly.pdbx_strand_id
1 'polypeptide(L)'
;MIELSTRMKHLPTLRTVCVCLIALLLFFVAAACVEVSNPSADNGQVLVYIGTYTGPKSQGIYAYRLDRASGAMTSLGLAAETVNPSFLAIHPNHRYLYTVSEVDSFGGKKVGAVSAFAIDPRTGKLT
;
A
#
# COMPACT_ATOMS: atom_id res chain seq x y z
N MET A 1 20.87 48.27 -55.90
CA MET A 1 21.09 48.13 -54.44
C MET A 1 19.76 48.23 -53.69
N ILE A 2 18.87 47.23 -53.80
CA ILE A 2 17.53 47.22 -53.15
C ILE A 2 17.35 45.97 -52.24
N GLU A 3 18.39 45.16 -52.04
CA GLU A 3 18.23 43.83 -51.40
C GLU A 3 18.42 43.76 -49.88
N LEU A 4 18.92 44.80 -49.20
CA LEU A 4 19.19 44.72 -47.75
C LEU A 4 18.07 45.20 -46.82
N SER A 5 17.02 45.86 -47.33
CA SER A 5 15.99 46.47 -46.46
C SER A 5 14.91 45.49 -45.95
N THR A 6 14.87 44.24 -46.44
CA THR A 6 13.81 43.27 -46.10
C THR A 6 14.18 42.40 -44.87
N ARG A 7 15.44 42.39 -44.44
CA ARG A 7 15.96 41.54 -43.34
C ARG A 7 15.60 42.01 -41.92
N MET A 8 14.99 43.18 -41.71
CA MET A 8 14.82 43.78 -40.38
C MET A 8 13.39 43.75 -39.78
N LYS A 9 12.37 43.32 -40.53
CA LYS A 9 10.97 43.32 -40.04
C LYS A 9 10.53 42.02 -39.35
N HIS A 10 11.33 40.96 -39.43
CA HIS A 10 10.99 39.63 -38.89
C HIS A 10 11.53 39.33 -37.48
N LEU A 11 12.34 40.22 -36.89
CA LEU A 11 12.89 40.02 -35.54
C LEU A 11 11.86 40.06 -34.39
N PRO A 12 10.83 40.93 -34.37
CA PRO A 12 9.88 40.96 -33.24
C PRO A 12 8.91 39.78 -33.26
N THR A 13 8.47 39.34 -34.45
CA THR A 13 7.59 38.18 -34.62
C THR A 13 8.28 36.87 -34.21
N LEU A 14 9.57 36.72 -34.50
CA LEU A 14 10.34 35.54 -34.12
C LEU A 14 10.57 35.45 -32.60
N ARG A 15 10.77 36.60 -31.94
CA ARG A 15 10.89 36.68 -30.48
C ARG A 15 9.58 36.29 -29.78
N THR A 16 8.44 36.80 -30.24
CA THR A 16 7.14 36.49 -29.64
C THR A 16 6.78 35.01 -29.82
N VAL A 17 7.03 34.42 -30.99
CA VAL A 17 6.80 32.99 -31.24
C VAL A 17 7.68 32.11 -30.33
N CYS A 18 8.93 32.49 -30.11
CA CYS A 18 9.84 31.77 -29.23
C CYS A 18 9.41 31.86 -27.76
N VAL A 19 8.94 33.02 -27.30
CA VAL A 19 8.39 33.21 -25.94
C VAL A 19 7.10 32.41 -25.74
N CYS A 20 6.19 32.38 -26.72
CA CYS A 20 5.00 31.55 -26.68
C CYS A 20 5.34 30.06 -26.64
N LEU A 21 6.30 29.60 -27.43
CA LEU A 21 6.74 28.20 -27.46
C LEU A 21 7.39 27.80 -26.13
N ILE A 22 8.25 28.64 -25.55
CA ILE A 22 8.87 28.40 -24.25
C ILE A 22 7.80 28.38 -23.14
N ALA A 23 6.85 29.30 -23.16
CA ALA A 23 5.75 29.32 -22.19
C ALA A 23 4.84 28.08 -22.31
N LEU A 24 4.55 27.63 -23.54
CA LEU A 24 3.76 26.41 -23.78
C LEU A 24 4.48 25.15 -23.28
N LEU A 25 5.80 25.10 -23.48
CA LEU A 25 6.66 23.99 -23.08
C LEU A 25 6.82 23.96 -21.55
N LEU A 26 6.97 25.11 -20.90
CA LEU A 26 6.98 25.23 -19.44
C LEU A 26 5.63 24.85 -18.81
N PHE A 27 4.52 25.16 -19.47
CA PHE A 27 3.18 24.73 -19.02
C PHE A 27 3.01 23.21 -19.09
N PHE A 28 3.52 22.57 -20.15
CA PHE A 28 3.51 21.11 -20.31
C PHE A 28 4.42 20.40 -19.29
N VAL A 29 5.59 20.97 -18.96
CA VAL A 29 6.50 20.41 -17.94
C VAL A 29 5.88 20.49 -16.54
N ALA A 30 5.22 21.61 -16.21
CA ALA A 30 4.53 21.75 -14.92
C ALA A 30 3.38 20.74 -14.74
N ALA A 31 2.66 20.41 -15.81
CA ALA A 31 1.60 19.39 -15.79
C ALA A 31 2.14 17.96 -15.60
N ALA A 32 3.36 17.67 -16.06
CA ALA A 32 3.99 16.36 -15.90
C ALA A 32 4.51 16.11 -14.46
N CYS A 33 4.71 17.15 -13.66
CA CYS A 33 5.20 17.04 -12.27
C CYS A 33 4.08 17.01 -11.22
N VAL A 34 2.80 17.04 -11.63
CA VAL A 34 1.70 16.74 -10.71
C VAL A 34 1.66 15.23 -10.55
N GLU A 35 2.50 14.72 -9.65
CA GLU A 35 2.23 13.43 -9.02
C GLU A 35 0.94 13.62 -8.23
N VAL A 36 -0.17 13.16 -8.82
CA VAL A 36 -1.41 12.96 -8.09
C VAL A 36 -1.07 11.96 -7.00
N SER A 37 -0.86 12.45 -5.78
CA SER A 37 -0.87 11.64 -4.59
C SER A 37 -2.26 11.01 -4.54
N ASN A 38 -2.39 9.77 -5.02
CA ASN A 38 -3.61 9.02 -4.83
C ASN A 38 -3.81 8.97 -3.31
N PRO A 39 -4.88 9.58 -2.75
CA PRO A 39 -5.27 9.19 -1.42
C PRO A 39 -5.47 7.69 -1.52
N SER A 40 -4.67 6.93 -0.77
CA SER A 40 -4.93 5.51 -0.55
C SER A 40 -6.42 5.43 -0.32
N ALA A 41 -7.13 4.68 -1.16
CA ALA A 41 -8.57 4.50 -1.00
C ALA A 41 -8.76 3.74 0.31
N ASP A 42 -8.75 4.47 1.42
CA ASP A 42 -9.32 4.01 2.66
C ASP A 42 -10.81 3.94 2.35
N ASN A 43 -11.23 2.78 1.84
CA ASN A 43 -12.62 2.45 1.55
C ASN A 43 -13.45 2.37 2.84
N GLY A 44 -13.02 3.07 3.91
CA GLY A 44 -13.46 2.90 5.28
C GLY A 44 -13.20 1.50 5.83
N GLN A 45 -12.36 0.68 5.18
CA GLN A 45 -12.20 -0.73 5.54
C GLN A 45 -10.80 -1.02 6.07
N VAL A 46 -10.75 -1.71 7.22
CA VAL A 46 -9.49 -2.16 7.85
C VAL A 46 -9.40 -3.67 7.90
N LEU A 47 -8.17 -4.18 7.80
CA LEU A 47 -7.87 -5.59 7.95
C LEU A 47 -7.79 -5.94 9.45
N VAL A 48 -8.50 -6.98 9.86
CA VAL A 48 -8.53 -7.48 11.23
C VAL A 48 -8.07 -8.92 11.25
N TYR A 49 -7.16 -9.25 12.17
CA TYR A 49 -6.67 -10.59 12.40
C TYR A 49 -7.15 -11.11 13.75
N ILE A 50 -7.62 -12.35 13.79
CA ILE A 50 -8.11 -13.02 14.99
C ILE A 50 -7.24 -14.25 15.25
N GLY A 51 -6.51 -14.24 16.35
CA GLY A 51 -5.81 -15.39 16.89
C GLY A 51 -6.76 -16.29 17.69
N THR A 52 -6.44 -17.58 17.80
CA THR A 52 -7.30 -18.58 18.41
C THR A 52 -6.50 -19.63 19.17
N TYR A 53 -7.19 -20.39 20.01
CA TYR A 53 -6.72 -21.72 20.39
C TYR A 53 -7.16 -22.72 19.33
N THR A 54 -6.20 -23.47 18.80
CA THR A 54 -6.46 -24.45 17.74
C THR A 54 -7.06 -25.73 18.28
N GLY A 55 -7.87 -26.39 17.45
CA GLY A 55 -8.60 -27.60 17.80
C GLY A 55 -9.57 -27.98 16.68
N PRO A 56 -10.60 -28.80 16.95
CA PRO A 56 -11.51 -29.30 15.90
C PRO A 56 -12.24 -28.21 15.09
N LYS A 57 -12.35 -26.99 15.63
CA LYS A 57 -13.08 -25.87 15.01
C LYS A 57 -12.18 -24.73 14.55
N SER A 58 -10.87 -24.78 14.81
CA SER A 58 -9.96 -23.67 14.52
C SER A 58 -8.58 -24.14 14.11
N GLN A 59 -8.08 -23.57 13.02
CA GLN A 59 -6.82 -23.98 12.38
C GLN A 59 -5.68 -22.96 12.59
N GLY A 60 -5.96 -21.80 13.19
CA GLY A 60 -4.96 -20.77 13.44
C GLY A 60 -5.54 -19.37 13.34
N ILE A 61 -4.91 -18.52 12.53
CA ILE A 61 -5.26 -17.10 12.43
C ILE A 61 -6.28 -16.88 11.32
N TYR A 62 -7.34 -16.13 11.60
CA TYR A 62 -8.39 -15.76 10.63
C TYR A 62 -8.33 -14.27 10.31
N ALA A 63 -8.68 -13.89 9.08
CA ALA A 63 -8.69 -12.50 8.62
C ALA A 63 -10.11 -12.04 8.26
N TYR A 64 -10.36 -10.75 8.47
CA TYR A 64 -11.62 -10.07 8.19
C TYR A 64 -11.36 -8.68 7.60
N ARG A 65 -12.33 -8.17 6.83
CA ARG A 65 -12.47 -6.73 6.56
C ARG A 65 -13.53 -6.16 7.47
N LEU A 66 -13.16 -5.16 8.25
CA LEU A 66 -14.07 -4.37 9.06
C LEU A 66 -14.38 -3.07 8.33
N ASP A 67 -15.64 -2.84 8.01
CA ASP A 67 -16.14 -1.54 7.61
C ASP A 67 -16.26 -0.64 8.84
N ARG A 68 -15.47 0.44 8.88
CA ARG A 68 -15.36 1.34 10.05
C ARG A 68 -16.58 2.22 10.26
N ALA A 69 -17.40 2.43 9.22
CA ALA A 69 -18.58 3.28 9.30
C ALA A 69 -19.77 2.52 9.89
N SER A 70 -20.00 1.30 9.41
CA SER A 70 -21.11 0.44 9.82
C SER A 70 -20.75 -0.55 10.94
N GLY A 71 -19.47 -0.85 11.12
CA GLY A 71 -18.99 -1.91 12.00
C GLY A 71 -19.13 -3.33 11.41
N ALA A 72 -19.58 -3.47 10.15
CA ALA A 72 -19.77 -4.76 9.52
C ALA A 72 -18.42 -5.48 9.30
N MET A 73 -18.33 -6.75 9.72
CA MET A 73 -17.17 -7.61 9.47
C MET A 73 -17.46 -8.62 8.37
N THR A 74 -16.68 -8.59 7.31
CA THR A 74 -16.71 -9.59 6.23
C THR A 74 -15.53 -10.55 6.41
N SER A 75 -15.81 -11.85 6.49
CA SER A 75 -14.77 -12.87 6.61
C SER A 75 -13.94 -12.97 5.33
N LEU A 76 -12.61 -13.01 5.49
CA LEU A 76 -11.66 -13.39 4.44
C LEU A 76 -11.18 -14.85 4.61
N GLY A 77 -11.67 -15.53 5.65
CA GLY A 77 -11.33 -16.91 5.98
C GLY A 77 -10.00 -17.05 6.71
N LEU A 78 -9.43 -18.26 6.62
CA LEU A 78 -8.17 -18.61 7.26
C LEU A 78 -7.01 -17.81 6.64
N ALA A 79 -6.28 -17.07 7.46
CA ALA A 79 -5.15 -16.24 7.05
C ALA A 79 -3.83 -17.03 7.04
N ALA A 80 -3.59 -17.82 8.10
CA ALA A 80 -2.49 -18.79 8.21
C ALA A 80 -2.87 -19.94 9.15
N GLU A 81 -2.40 -21.14 8.79
CA GLU A 81 -2.39 -22.29 9.70
C GLU A 81 -1.22 -22.16 10.68
N THR A 82 -1.53 -22.18 11.98
CA THR A 82 -0.52 -22.14 13.04
C THR A 82 -1.15 -22.59 14.35
N VAL A 83 -0.36 -23.24 15.21
CA VAL A 83 -0.85 -23.85 16.45
C VAL A 83 -0.98 -22.78 17.53
N ASN A 84 -2.17 -22.72 18.14
CA ASN A 84 -2.52 -21.86 19.27
C ASN A 84 -1.96 -20.42 19.20
N PRO A 85 -2.24 -19.64 18.14
CA PRO A 85 -1.84 -18.24 18.05
C PRO A 85 -2.63 -17.37 19.04
N SER A 86 -2.27 -17.41 20.33
CA SER A 86 -3.05 -16.79 21.41
C SER A 86 -2.86 -15.28 21.52
N PHE A 87 -1.80 -14.72 20.93
CA PHE A 87 -1.56 -13.28 20.88
C PHE A 87 -0.88 -12.85 19.59
N LEU A 88 -1.34 -11.75 19.00
CA LEU A 88 -0.86 -11.20 17.73
C LEU A 88 -0.36 -9.76 17.92
N ALA A 89 0.70 -9.40 17.19
CA ALA A 89 1.20 -8.03 17.09
C ALA A 89 1.57 -7.69 15.64
N ILE A 90 1.08 -6.56 15.13
CA ILE A 90 1.43 -6.08 13.79
C ILE A 90 2.58 -5.09 13.91
N HIS A 91 3.60 -5.25 13.07
CA HIS A 91 4.71 -4.30 13.00
C HIS A 91 4.21 -2.92 12.52
N PRO A 92 4.73 -1.78 13.02
CA PRO A 92 4.25 -0.44 12.63
C PRO A 92 4.29 -0.11 11.13
N ASN A 93 5.09 -0.83 10.33
CA ASN A 93 5.10 -0.70 8.87
C ASN A 93 4.00 -1.51 8.15
N HIS A 94 3.20 -2.28 8.89
CA HIS A 94 2.09 -3.10 8.42
C HIS A 94 2.48 -4.21 7.43
N ARG A 95 3.76 -4.57 7.36
CA ARG A 95 4.27 -5.63 6.47
C ARG A 95 4.39 -6.98 7.15
N TYR A 96 4.44 -7.00 8.48
CA TYR A 96 4.67 -8.21 9.25
C TYR A 96 3.71 -8.32 10.43
N LEU A 97 3.32 -9.56 10.72
CA LEU A 97 2.55 -9.94 11.89
C LEU A 97 3.33 -10.98 12.68
N TYR A 98 3.46 -10.76 13.98
CA TYR A 98 4.07 -11.67 14.93
C TYR A 98 2.99 -12.34 15.75
N THR A 99 3.14 -13.63 16.02
CA THR A 99 2.26 -14.38 16.91
C THR A 99 3.06 -15.12 17.96
N VAL A 100 2.53 -15.17 19.18
CA VAL A 100 2.93 -16.18 20.16
C VAL A 100 2.13 -17.44 19.89
N SER A 101 2.80 -18.59 19.86
CA SER A 101 2.18 -19.91 19.80
C SER A 101 2.26 -20.55 21.18
N GLU A 102 1.11 -20.76 21.81
CA GLU A 102 1.02 -21.36 23.14
C GLU A 102 1.15 -22.88 23.03
N VAL A 103 2.40 -23.34 23.04
CA VAL A 103 2.79 -24.74 22.94
C VAL A 103 3.78 -25.09 24.06
N ASP A 104 3.73 -26.33 24.53
CA ASP A 104 4.65 -26.83 25.55
C ASP A 104 5.97 -27.33 24.97
N SER A 105 6.04 -27.53 23.66
CA SER A 105 7.23 -28.04 22.97
C SER A 105 7.37 -27.46 21.57
N PHE A 106 8.58 -27.05 21.21
CA PHE A 106 8.95 -26.62 19.87
C PHE A 106 10.37 -27.08 19.55
N GLY A 107 10.57 -27.69 18.37
CA GLY A 107 11.89 -28.22 17.97
C GLY A 107 12.45 -29.27 18.94
N GLY A 108 11.59 -30.04 19.61
CA GLY A 108 11.99 -31.07 20.57
C GLY A 108 12.39 -30.55 21.96
N LYS A 109 12.19 -29.26 22.24
CA LYS A 109 12.52 -28.64 23.54
C LYS A 109 11.24 -28.16 24.23
N LYS A 110 11.21 -28.22 25.56
CA LYS A 110 10.08 -27.74 26.37
C LYS A 110 10.05 -26.21 26.45
N VAL A 111 9.54 -25.57 25.39
CA VAL A 111 9.48 -24.12 25.21
C VAL A 111 8.22 -23.73 24.43
N GLY A 112 7.78 -22.48 24.60
CA GLY A 112 6.84 -21.84 23.68
C GLY A 112 7.53 -21.39 22.38
N ALA A 113 6.73 -20.91 21.43
CA ALA A 113 7.25 -20.46 20.13
C ALA A 113 6.69 -19.08 19.74
N VAL A 114 7.45 -18.36 18.91
CA VAL A 114 7.02 -17.13 18.25
C VAL A 114 7.23 -17.30 16.75
N SER A 115 6.22 -16.93 15.97
CA SER A 115 6.28 -16.96 14.51
C SER A 115 6.08 -15.56 13.94
N ALA A 116 6.68 -15.30 12.78
CA ALA A 116 6.50 -14.08 12.01
C ALA A 116 5.95 -14.42 10.62
N PHE A 117 4.99 -13.64 10.17
CA PHE A 117 4.36 -13.77 8.86
C PHE A 117 4.45 -12.46 8.10
N ALA A 118 4.66 -12.52 6.79
CA ALA A 118 4.45 -11.37 5.92
C ALA A 118 2.95 -11.20 5.64
N ILE A 119 2.48 -9.95 5.65
CA ILE A 119 1.09 -9.59 5.35
C ILE A 119 0.95 -9.33 3.85
N ASP A 120 0.02 -10.03 3.18
CA ASP A 120 -0.50 -9.59 1.89
C ASP A 120 -1.66 -8.60 2.12
N PRO A 121 -1.46 -7.29 1.88
CA PRO A 121 -2.48 -6.27 2.16
C PRO A 121 -3.69 -6.36 1.24
N ARG A 122 -3.58 -7.04 0.08
CA ARG A 122 -4.69 -7.21 -0.87
C ARG A 122 -5.64 -8.30 -0.38
N THR A 123 -5.09 -9.46 -0.06
CA THR A 123 -5.87 -10.66 0.27
C THR A 123 -6.09 -10.87 1.76
N GLY A 124 -5.26 -10.26 2.62
CA GLY A 124 -5.23 -10.53 4.05
C GLY A 124 -4.51 -11.82 4.42
N LYS A 125 -3.89 -12.53 3.47
CA LYS A 125 -3.14 -13.77 3.74
C LYS A 125 -1.82 -13.48 4.48
N LEU A 126 -1.38 -14.49 5.21
CA LEU A 126 -0.14 -14.49 5.98
C LEU A 126 0.79 -15.58 5.41
N THR A 127 2.03 -15.22 5.06
CA THR A 127 3.01 -16.13 4.42
C THR A 127 4.34 -16.15 5.15
#